data_AF-A0A6D1ADD6-F1
#
_entry.id   AF-A0A6D1ADD6-F1
#
_cell.length_a   1.000
_cell.length_b   1.000
_cell.length_c   1.000
_cell.angle_alpha   90.00
_cell.angle_beta   90.00
_cell.angle_gamma   90.00
#
_symmetry.space_group_name_H-M   'P 1'
#
loop_
_entity.id
_entity.type
_entity.pdbx_description
1 polymer ?
#
loop_
_entity_poly.entity_id
_entity_poly.type
_entity_poly.pdbx_seq_one_letter_code
_entity_poly.pdbx_strand_id
1 'polypeptide(L)' 'KAAAKTIGEHLNGYKVIVNKSTVPVGTGKLVQSIVQKASKGRYSFDVVSNPEFLREGSAIHDTMNMERAVIGSTSHKAAA' A
#
# COMPACT_ATOMS: atom_id res chain seq x y z
N LYS A 1 -11.30 0.69 -2.77
CA LYS A 1 -12.00 1.26 -1.59
C LYS A 1 -12.46 0.19 -0.60
N ALA A 2 -13.16 -0.88 -1.06
CA ALA A 2 -13.59 -1.98 -0.18
C ALA A 2 -12.44 -2.61 0.61
N ALA A 3 -11.33 -2.97 -0.06
CA ALA A 3 -10.15 -3.53 0.59
C ALA A 3 -9.61 -2.65 1.74
N ALA A 4 -9.50 -1.33 1.53
CA ALA A 4 -9.06 -0.40 2.57
C ALA A 4 -10.00 -0.37 3.79
N LYS A 5 -11.32 -0.48 3.56
CA LYS A 5 -12.31 -0.55 4.64
C LYS A 5 -12.12 -1.84 5.45
N THR A 6 -12.02 -2.98 4.77
CA THR A 6 -11.78 -4.30 5.39
C THR A 6 -10.49 -4.30 6.21
N ILE A 7 -9.40 -3.73 5.68
CA ILE A 7 -8.15 -3.61 6.43
C ILE A 7 -8.36 -2.82 7.73
N GLY A 8 -9.06 -1.68 7.68
CA GLY A 8 -9.34 -0.90 8.88
C GLY A 8 -10.24 -1.61 9.91
N GLU A 9 -11.24 -2.38 9.46
CA GLU A 9 -12.13 -3.16 10.34
C GLU A 9 -11.40 -4.29 11.08
N HIS A 10 -10.37 -4.86 10.45
CA HIS A 10 -9.60 -5.99 11.00
C HIS A 10 -8.19 -5.61 11.48
N LEU A 11 -7.84 -4.33 11.49
CA LEU A 11 -6.54 -3.87 11.96
C LEU A 11 -6.38 -4.21 13.44
N ASN A 12 -5.29 -4.89 13.79
CA ASN A 12 -5.07 -5.48 15.12
C ASN A 12 -3.67 -5.16 15.69
N GLY A 13 -3.08 -4.06 15.26
CA GLY A 13 -1.73 -3.63 15.60
C GLY A 13 -1.09 -2.88 14.46
N TYR A 14 0.16 -2.45 14.65
CA TYR A 14 0.90 -1.73 13.62
C TYR A 14 1.08 -2.58 12.35
N LYS A 15 0.83 -1.97 11.19
CA LYS A 15 1.00 -2.56 9.86
C LYS A 15 1.43 -1.48 8.87
N VAL A 16 2.12 -1.92 7.81
CA VAL A 16 2.37 -1.11 6.62
C VAL A 16 1.43 -1.60 5.52
N ILE A 17 0.64 -0.70 4.95
CA ILE A 17 -0.33 -0.97 3.89
C ILE A 17 0.28 -0.51 2.57
N VAL A 18 0.49 -1.45 1.65
CA VAL A 18 1.18 -1.20 0.38
C VAL A 18 0.17 -1.13 -0.77
N ASN A 19 0.09 0.01 -1.44
CA ASN A 19 -0.64 0.16 -2.69
C ASN A 19 0.25 -0.30 -3.85
N LYS A 20 0.00 -1.52 -4.34
CA LYS A 20 0.72 -2.13 -5.48
C LYS A 20 0.13 -1.75 -6.85
N SER A 21 -1.19 -1.64 -6.94
CA SER A 21 -1.89 -1.37 -8.20
C SER A 21 -1.55 -0.01 -8.79
N THR A 22 -1.67 0.12 -10.11
CA THR A 22 -1.68 1.42 -10.77
C THR A 22 -2.93 2.18 -10.33
N VAL A 23 -2.72 3.27 -9.62
CA VAL A 23 -3.79 4.08 -9.03
C VAL A 23 -3.57 5.55 -9.36
N PRO A 24 -4.65 6.35 -9.50
CA PRO A 24 -4.52 7.79 -9.66
C PRO A 24 -3.75 8.42 -8.51
N VAL A 25 -3.04 9.51 -8.81
CA VAL A 25 -2.35 10.33 -7.80
C VAL A 25 -3.32 10.71 -6.69
N GLY A 26 -2.86 10.64 -5.43
CA GLY A 26 -3.68 10.92 -4.25
C GLY A 26 -4.43 9.72 -3.66
N THR A 27 -4.44 8.56 -4.33
CA THR A 27 -5.08 7.36 -3.80
C THR A 27 -4.49 6.90 -2.46
N GLY A 28 -3.21 7.11 -2.20
CA GLY A 28 -2.60 6.85 -0.89
C GLY A 28 -3.31 7.59 0.26
N LYS A 29 -3.61 8.89 0.08
CA LYS A 29 -4.34 9.70 1.07
C LYS A 29 -5.78 9.21 1.26
N LEU A 30 -6.42 8.77 0.18
CA LEU A 30 -7.77 8.18 0.24
C LEU A 30 -7.77 6.84 1.00
N VAL A 31 -6.80 5.96 0.75
CA VAL A 31 -6.67 4.70 1.49
C VAL A 31 -6.44 4.97 2.97
N GLN A 32 -5.54 5.92 3.29
CA GLN A 32 -5.26 6.32 4.66
C GLN A 32 -6.52 6.80 5.40
N SER A 33 -7.33 7.66 4.77
CA SER A 33 -8.56 8.17 5.40
C SER A 33 -9.62 7.08 5.62
N ILE A 34 -9.76 6.13 4.69
CA ILE A 34 -10.69 5.01 4.82
C ILE A 34 -10.27 4.08 5.97
N VAL A 35 -8.99 3.69 6.02
CA VAL A 35 -8.46 2.80 7.06
C VAL A 35 -8.55 3.47 8.43
N GLN A 36 -8.20 4.76 8.52
CA GLN A 36 -8.30 5.54 9.77
C GLN A 36 -9.74 5.57 10.30
N LYS A 37 -10.71 5.81 9.41
CA LYS A 37 -12.13 5.85 9.78
C LYS A 37 -12.64 4.48 10.23
N ALA A 38 -12.31 3.42 9.49
CA ALA A 38 -12.77 2.06 9.79
C ALA A 38 -12.15 1.49 11.08
N SER A 39 -10.87 1.77 11.34
CA SER A 39 -10.16 1.34 12.56
C SER A 39 -10.47 2.19 13.80
N LYS A 40 -11.25 3.28 13.64
CA LYS A 40 -11.52 4.29 14.68
C LYS A 40 -10.25 4.87 15.32
N GLY A 41 -9.14 4.89 14.56
CA GLY A 41 -7.85 5.38 15.04
C GLY A 41 -7.21 4.58 16.17
N ARG A 42 -7.62 3.32 16.37
CA ARG A 42 -7.11 2.48 17.47
C ARG A 42 -5.64 2.08 17.33
N TYR A 43 -5.15 1.96 16.09
CA TYR A 43 -3.80 1.49 15.80
C TYR A 43 -3.12 2.45 14.83
N SER A 44 -1.81 2.64 15.01
CA SER A 44 -0.97 3.31 14.04
C SER A 44 -0.73 2.41 12.82
N PHE A 45 -0.61 3.00 11.65
CA PHE A 45 -0.27 2.31 10.41
C PHE A 45 0.33 3.31 9.42
N ASP A 46 1.08 2.80 8.46
CA ASP A 46 1.61 3.59 7.35
C ASP A 46 1.01 3.13 6.03
N VAL A 47 0.82 4.06 5.09
CA VAL A 47 0.40 3.76 3.72
C VAL A 47 1.53 4.13 2.78
N VAL A 48 1.98 3.16 2.00
CA VAL A 48 3.06 3.34 1.01
C VAL A 48 2.58 2.94 -0.37
N SER A 49 3.24 3.47 -1.40
CA SER A 49 3.02 3.08 -2.80
C SER A 49 4.20 2.27 -3.29
N ASN A 50 3.95 1.13 -3.92
CA ASN A 50 4.95 0.31 -4.58
C ASN A 50 4.37 -0.17 -5.93
N PRO A 51 4.30 0.67 -6.98
CA PRO A 51 3.72 0.26 -8.25
C PRO A 51 4.41 -0.98 -8.85
N GLU A 52 3.66 -1.82 -9.58
CA GLU A 52 4.23 -2.89 -10.40
C GLU A 52 4.47 -2.48 -11.85
N PHE A 53 5.49 -3.10 -12.44
CA PHE A 53 5.85 -2.97 -13.85
C PHE A 53 5.95 -4.37 -14.49
N LEU A 54 5.01 -5.25 -14.14
CA LEU A 54 4.97 -6.63 -14.64
C LEU A 54 4.25 -6.68 -15.98
N ARG A 55 4.74 -7.51 -16.89
CA ARG A 55 4.07 -7.80 -18.17
C ARG A 55 3.34 -9.13 -18.10
N GLU A 56 2.14 -9.16 -18.66
CA GLU A 56 1.37 -10.40 -18.80
C GLU A 56 2.19 -11.45 -19.57
N GLY A 57 2.10 -12.71 -19.14
CA GLY A 57 2.89 -13.82 -19.70
C GLY A 57 4.35 -13.91 -19.22
N SER A 58 4.88 -12.90 -18.53
CA SER A 58 6.26 -12.92 -18.00
C SER A 58 6.41 -12.44 -16.55
N ALA A 59 5.29 -12.29 -15.83
CA ALA A 59 5.25 -11.74 -14.47
C ALA A 59 6.24 -12.40 -13.48
N ILE A 60 6.46 -13.72 -13.56
CA ILE A 60 7.44 -14.41 -12.70
C ILE A 60 8.85 -13.93 -13.03
N HIS A 61 9.24 -13.92 -14.31
CA HIS A 61 10.54 -13.46 -14.75
C HIS A 61 10.76 -11.98 -14.40
N ASP A 62 9.76 -11.13 -14.66
CA ASP A 62 9.82 -9.69 -14.37
C ASP A 62 9.92 -9.42 -12.86
N THR A 63 9.31 -10.25 -12.02
CA THR A 63 9.45 -10.15 -10.55
C THR A 63 10.85 -10.55 -10.09
N MET A 64 11.41 -11.63 -10.65
CA MET A 64 12.73 -12.15 -10.26
C MET A 64 13.90 -11.34 -10.83
N ASN A 65 13.69 -10.65 -11.96
CA ASN A 65 14.70 -9.87 -12.68
C ASN A 65 14.27 -8.41 -12.84
N MET A 66 13.68 -7.85 -11.78
CA MET A 66 13.24 -6.47 -11.73
C MET A 66 14.42 -5.50 -11.92
N GLU A 67 14.32 -4.59 -12.90
CA GLU A 67 15.33 -3.53 -13.08
C GLU A 67 15.35 -2.52 -11.91
N ARG A 68 14.17 -2.18 -11.37
CA ARG A 68 14.01 -1.24 -10.26
C ARG A 68 12.69 -1.39 -9.54
N ALA A 69 12.72 -1.25 -8.21
CA ALA A 69 11.54 -1.04 -7.39
C ALA A 69 11.32 0.46 -7.16
N VAL A 70 10.08 0.94 -7.27
CA VAL A 70 9.72 2.32 -6.93
C VAL A 70 8.92 2.27 -5.64
N ILE A 71 9.40 2.93 -4.58
CA ILE A 71 8.72 3.00 -3.29
C ILE A 71 8.47 4.47 -2.95
N GLY A 72 7.20 4.81 -2.76
CA GLY A 72 6.77 6.13 -2.29
C GLY A 72 6.23 6.04 -0.87
N SER A 73 6.83 6.79 0.06
CA SER A 73 6.41 6.86 1.45
C SER A 73 6.64 8.26 2.03
N THR A 74 5.77 8.70 2.94
CA THR A 74 5.97 9.90 3.76
C THR A 74 6.47 9.57 5.17
N SER A 75 6.60 8.27 5.49
CA SER A 75 7.05 7.76 6.78
C SER A 75 8.46 7.21 6.63
N HIS A 76 9.41 7.79 7.37
CA HIS A 76 10.78 7.30 7.39
C HIS A 76 10.85 5.86 7.91
N LYS A 77 10.05 5.53 8.93
CA LYS A 77 9.94 4.17 9.47
C LYS A 77 9.49 3.15 8.42
N ALA A 78 8.56 3.52 7.54
CA ALA A 78 8.07 2.63 6.50
C ALA A 78 8.94 2.62 5.23
N ALA A 79 9.88 3.57 5.10
CA ALA A 79 10.77 3.71 3.96
C ALA A 79 12.20 3.18 4.22
N ALA A 80 12.57 3.02 5.49
CA ALA A 80 13.84 2.45 5.94
C ALA A 80 13.79 0.91 5.85
#